data_AF-A0A514WTU6-F1
#
_entry.id   AF-A0A514WTU6-F1
#
_cell.length_a   1.000
_cell.length_b   1.000
_cell.length_c   1.000
_cell.angle_alpha   90.00
_cell.angle_beta   90.00
_cell.angle_gamma   90.00
#
_symmetry.space_group_name_H-M   'P 1'
#
loop_
_entity.id
_entity.type
_entity.pdbx_description
1 polymer ?
#
loop_
_entity_poly.entity_id
_entity_poly.type
_entity_poly.pdbx_seq_one_letter_code
_entity_poly.pdbx_strand_id
1 'polypeptide(L)'
;MIFKKYAPAIIALLLLIAGLLWRNGFFHQRDEVVTAPNANSEAPIATVTPTPTNTPQEKLETPDTLSEITQRQVSVLKEILASHNDNDPRMDRELKVLSAETKAIFRKIYKDIPAEKRNDRGTIVFLLGRNLSEPEDFDFINEVLSEPRCLSLADCNRIEAGGLNKEHDEHQGGFNVSLAYPQLVSLHSLANFLKGKTNGPLSEAAKNLIAQATHSNIPEVAQMADNIQKQISK
;
A
#
# COMPACT_ATOMS: atom_id res chain seq x y z
N MET A 1 -61.70 -4.91 -8.41
CA MET A 1 -60.95 -6.15 -8.07
C MET A 1 -59.64 -6.33 -8.84
N ILE A 2 -59.40 -5.61 -9.95
CA ILE A 2 -58.21 -5.80 -10.81
C ILE A 2 -56.92 -5.27 -10.15
N PHE A 3 -56.99 -4.18 -9.37
CA PHE A 3 -55.82 -3.56 -8.72
C PHE A 3 -55.09 -4.44 -7.69
N LYS A 4 -55.80 -5.33 -6.97
CA LYS A 4 -55.17 -6.19 -5.95
C LYS A 4 -54.26 -7.27 -6.55
N LYS A 5 -54.50 -7.70 -7.79
CA LYS A 5 -53.69 -8.74 -8.44
C LYS A 5 -52.31 -8.22 -8.89
N TYR A 6 -52.17 -6.93 -9.18
CA TYR A 6 -50.93 -6.37 -9.76
C TYR A 6 -50.10 -5.53 -8.78
N ALA A 7 -50.61 -5.26 -7.57
CA ALA A 7 -49.90 -4.52 -6.53
C ALA A 7 -48.46 -5.03 -6.25
N PRO A 8 -48.17 -6.34 -6.10
CA PRO A 8 -46.81 -6.79 -5.83
C PRO A 8 -45.85 -6.58 -7.01
N ALA A 9 -46.33 -6.72 -8.25
CA ALA A 9 -45.52 -6.51 -9.44
C ALA A 9 -45.14 -5.02 -9.64
N ILE A 10 -46.06 -4.11 -9.33
CA ILE A 10 -45.81 -2.67 -9.39
C ILE A 10 -44.78 -2.25 -8.33
N ILE A 11 -44.87 -2.78 -7.10
CA ILE A 11 -43.90 -2.50 -6.04
C ILE A 11 -42.51 -3.01 -6.43
N ALA A 12 -42.40 -4.23 -6.97
CA ALA A 12 -41.12 -4.77 -7.42
C ALA A 12 -40.47 -3.94 -8.54
N LEU A 13 -41.28 -3.45 -9.49
CA LEU A 13 -40.80 -2.58 -10.56
C LEU A 13 -40.32 -1.22 -10.03
N LEU A 14 -41.03 -0.63 -9.08
CA LEU A 14 -40.63 0.64 -8.45
C LEU A 14 -39.33 0.51 -7.65
N LEU A 15 -39.12 -0.60 -6.95
CA LEU A 15 -37.87 -0.86 -6.22
C LEU A 15 -36.67 -1.05 -7.16
N LEU A 16 -36.88 -1.71 -8.30
CA LEU A 16 -35.85 -1.85 -9.34
C LEU A 16 -35.46 -0.49 -9.94
N ILE A 17 -36.45 0.37 -10.23
CA ILE A 17 -36.20 1.72 -10.75
C ILE A 17 -35.46 2.57 -9.71
N ALA A 18 -35.87 2.50 -8.44
CA ALA A 18 -35.18 3.23 -7.36
C ALA A 18 -33.73 2.77 -7.17
N GLY A 19 -33.45 1.47 -7.26
CA GLY A 19 -32.08 0.93 -7.20
C GLY A 19 -31.20 1.37 -8.37
N LEU A 20 -31.76 1.43 -9.58
CA LEU A 20 -31.05 1.92 -10.77
C LEU A 20 -30.75 3.42 -10.69
N LEU A 21 -31.69 4.23 -10.17
CA LEU A 21 -31.49 5.67 -9.96
C LEU A 21 -30.46 5.95 -8.86
N TRP A 22 -30.46 5.16 -7.76
CA TRP A 22 -29.43 5.30 -6.72
C TRP A 22 -28.04 4.94 -7.27
N ARG A 23 -27.93 3.86 -8.06
CA ARG A 23 -26.64 3.43 -8.61
C ARG A 23 -26.02 4.45 -9.57
N ASN A 24 -26.84 5.21 -10.30
CA ASN A 24 -26.36 6.16 -11.30
C ASN A 24 -26.28 7.62 -10.79
N GLY A 25 -26.85 7.94 -9.61
CA GLY A 25 -27.06 9.32 -9.17
C GLY A 25 -26.06 9.88 -8.15
N PHE A 26 -25.09 9.12 -7.64
CA PHE A 26 -24.34 9.51 -6.44
C PHE A 26 -22.89 10.00 -6.65
N PHE A 27 -22.47 10.33 -7.88
CA PHE A 27 -21.14 10.94 -8.09
C PHE A 27 -21.18 12.03 -9.16
N HIS A 28 -21.76 13.18 -8.82
CA HIS A 28 -21.51 14.45 -9.50
C HIS A 28 -21.72 15.60 -8.49
N GLN A 29 -20.66 15.99 -7.77
CA GLN A 29 -20.29 17.41 -7.54
C GLN A 29 -19.12 17.54 -6.56
N ARG A 30 -17.97 17.97 -7.09
CA ARG A 30 -17.47 19.34 -6.90
C ARG A 30 -16.23 19.55 -7.77
N ASP A 31 -16.45 20.21 -8.91
CA ASP A 31 -15.41 20.96 -9.60
C ASP A 31 -15.11 22.22 -8.78
N GLU A 32 -13.91 22.31 -8.21
CA GLU A 32 -13.30 23.60 -7.91
C GLU A 32 -12.09 23.76 -8.82
N VAL A 33 -12.34 24.41 -9.97
CA VAL A 33 -11.31 24.95 -10.84
C VAL A 33 -10.76 26.20 -10.15
N VAL A 34 -9.62 26.07 -9.47
CA VAL A 34 -8.83 27.22 -9.02
C VAL A 34 -7.95 27.67 -10.18
N THR A 35 -8.46 28.63 -10.94
CA THR A 35 -7.69 29.38 -11.92
C THR A 35 -6.79 30.39 -11.20
N ALA A 36 -5.49 30.14 -11.12
CA ALA A 36 -4.51 31.15 -10.71
C ALA A 36 -3.96 31.88 -11.95
N PRO A 37 -3.85 33.22 -11.93
CA PRO A 37 -3.38 34.00 -13.07
C PRO A 37 -1.88 33.87 -13.30
N ASN A 38 -1.58 33.75 -14.58
CA ASN A 38 -0.29 33.79 -15.23
C ASN A 38 0.39 35.15 -14.99
N ALA A 39 1.60 35.17 -14.43
CA ALA A 39 2.44 36.36 -14.34
C ALA A 39 3.84 36.04 -14.87
N ASN A 40 4.02 36.33 -16.16
CA ASN A 40 5.33 36.56 -16.74
C ASN A 40 6.00 37.74 -16.01
N SER A 41 7.21 37.53 -15.49
CA SER A 41 8.15 38.60 -15.24
C SER A 41 9.52 38.19 -15.75
N GLU A 42 9.85 38.78 -16.90
CA GLU A 42 11.17 38.79 -17.50
C GLU A 42 12.17 39.51 -16.57
N ALA A 43 13.42 39.06 -16.66
CA ALA A 43 14.55 39.50 -15.86
C ALA A 43 14.92 40.99 -16.06
N PRO A 44 15.76 41.51 -15.17
CA PRO A 44 17.06 41.96 -15.67
C PRO A 44 18.26 41.40 -14.89
N ILE A 45 19.29 41.09 -15.68
CA ILE A 45 20.63 40.65 -15.31
C ILE A 45 21.30 41.71 -14.43
N ALA A 46 21.68 41.33 -13.20
CA ALA A 46 22.49 42.16 -12.30
C ALA A 46 23.83 41.47 -11.99
N THR A 47 24.87 42.09 -12.53
CA THR A 47 26.28 42.17 -12.13
C THR A 47 26.71 41.38 -10.89
N VAL A 48 27.54 40.37 -11.13
CA VAL A 48 28.30 39.61 -10.13
C VAL A 48 29.36 40.51 -9.50
N THR A 49 29.24 40.75 -8.19
CA THR A 49 30.32 41.29 -7.35
C THR A 49 30.88 40.15 -6.50
N PRO A 50 32.20 39.87 -6.53
CA PRO A 50 32.78 38.80 -5.72
C PRO A 50 32.89 39.24 -4.25
N THR A 51 32.01 38.70 -3.42
CA THR A 51 32.08 38.81 -1.94
C THR A 51 33.03 37.72 -1.41
N PRO A 52 33.94 38.04 -0.46
CA PRO A 52 34.90 37.10 0.08
C PRO A 52 34.24 35.90 0.75
N THR A 53 34.67 34.73 0.32
CA THR A 53 34.39 33.41 0.88
C THR A 53 34.85 33.34 2.34
N ASN A 54 33.95 33.65 3.28
CA ASN A 54 34.01 33.11 4.63
C ASN A 54 33.36 31.74 4.57
N THR A 55 34.18 30.70 4.37
CA THR A 55 33.79 29.29 4.54
C THR A 55 33.30 29.10 5.97
N PRO A 56 32.00 28.84 6.21
CA PRO A 56 31.57 28.32 7.49
C PRO A 56 32.19 26.94 7.63
N GLN A 57 33.03 26.78 8.63
CA GLN A 57 33.60 25.49 9.00
C GLN A 57 32.44 24.58 9.41
N GLU A 58 32.01 23.74 8.47
CA GLU A 58 30.99 22.72 8.65
C GLU A 58 31.47 21.78 9.75
N LYS A 59 30.94 22.01 10.94
CA LYS A 59 31.12 21.15 12.09
C LYS A 59 30.55 19.79 11.68
N LEU A 60 31.43 18.85 11.44
CA LEU A 60 31.14 17.45 11.14
C LEU A 60 30.37 16.87 12.34
N GLU A 61 29.05 16.98 12.31
CA GLU A 61 28.17 16.38 13.32
C GLU A 61 28.20 14.87 13.10
N THR A 62 28.74 14.16 14.10
CA THR A 62 28.76 12.70 14.15
C THR A 62 27.33 12.14 14.09
N PRO A 63 27.01 11.22 13.15
CA PRO A 63 25.64 10.90 12.75
C PRO A 63 25.03 9.75 13.55
N ASP A 64 25.12 9.78 14.89
CA ASP A 64 24.72 8.61 15.71
C ASP A 64 23.41 8.82 16.49
N THR A 65 22.77 9.98 16.36
CA THR A 65 21.46 10.24 16.99
C THR A 65 20.38 10.34 15.93
N LEU A 66 19.43 9.39 15.96
CA LEU A 66 18.24 9.43 15.11
C LEU A 66 17.52 10.77 15.26
N SER A 67 16.98 11.29 14.16
CA SER A 67 16.16 12.52 14.23
C SER A 67 14.98 12.36 15.20
N GLU A 68 14.58 13.43 15.88
CA GLU A 68 13.43 13.41 16.81
C GLU A 68 12.14 12.90 16.11
N ILE A 69 11.97 13.26 14.83
CA ILE A 69 10.85 12.79 14.00
C ILE A 69 10.91 11.28 13.84
N THR A 70 12.08 10.73 13.48
CA THR A 70 12.26 9.29 13.32
C THR A 70 12.04 8.56 14.65
N GLN A 71 12.57 9.07 15.76
CA GLN A 71 12.34 8.48 17.09
C GLN A 71 10.85 8.43 17.43
N ARG A 72 10.11 9.53 17.18
CA ARG A 72 8.67 9.59 17.40
C ARG A 72 7.91 8.59 16.53
N GLN A 73 8.19 8.54 15.23
CA GLN A 73 7.53 7.60 14.31
C GLN A 73 7.79 6.14 14.69
N VAL A 74 9.01 5.83 15.13
CA VAL A 74 9.36 4.48 15.63
C VAL A 74 8.60 4.14 16.92
N SER A 75 8.45 5.10 17.85
CA SER A 75 7.63 4.89 19.06
C SER A 75 6.18 4.60 18.71
N VAL A 76 5.59 5.43 17.83
CA VAL A 76 4.19 5.27 17.40
C VAL A 76 3.97 3.92 16.74
N LEU A 77 4.88 3.47 15.86
CA LEU A 77 4.76 2.14 15.26
C LEU A 77 4.79 1.05 16.34
N LYS A 78 5.73 1.10 17.28
CA LYS A 78 5.84 0.09 18.35
C LYS A 78 4.58 0.03 19.21
N GLU A 79 3.98 1.17 19.53
CA GLU A 79 2.71 1.24 20.26
C GLU A 79 1.54 0.63 19.48
N ILE A 80 1.46 0.89 18.17
CA ILE A 80 0.44 0.32 17.29
C ILE A 80 0.58 -1.21 17.25
N LEU A 81 1.79 -1.72 17.04
CA LEU A 81 2.05 -3.16 17.00
C LEU A 81 1.77 -3.83 18.35
N ALA A 82 2.13 -3.19 19.47
CA ALA A 82 1.86 -3.72 20.80
C ALA A 82 0.37 -3.75 21.15
N SER A 83 -0.42 -2.80 20.63
CA SER A 83 -1.86 -2.73 20.87
C SER A 83 -2.69 -3.58 19.90
N HIS A 84 -2.07 -4.12 18.85
CA HIS A 84 -2.74 -4.85 17.76
C HIS A 84 -3.91 -4.08 17.12
N ASN A 85 -3.83 -2.74 17.11
CA ASN A 85 -4.85 -1.87 16.52
C ASN A 85 -4.47 -1.48 15.08
N ASP A 86 -4.93 -2.27 14.12
CA ASP A 86 -4.72 -2.06 12.68
C ASP A 86 -5.48 -0.85 12.10
N ASN A 87 -6.35 -0.23 12.91
CA ASN A 87 -7.13 0.96 12.56
C ASN A 87 -6.69 2.20 13.37
N ASP A 88 -5.47 2.22 13.91
CA ASP A 88 -4.98 3.36 14.68
C ASP A 88 -4.89 4.64 13.80
N PRO A 89 -5.60 5.74 14.14
CA PRO A 89 -5.63 6.94 13.31
C PRO A 89 -4.28 7.64 13.18
N ARG A 90 -3.29 7.31 14.03
CA ARG A 90 -1.93 7.83 13.91
C ARG A 90 -1.19 7.25 12.70
N MET A 91 -1.62 6.11 12.16
CA MET A 91 -1.10 5.59 10.89
C MET A 91 -1.28 6.59 9.73
N ASP A 92 -2.41 7.31 9.71
CA ASP A 92 -2.74 8.30 8.67
C ASP A 92 -2.25 9.72 8.98
N ARG A 93 -1.90 10.01 10.23
CA ARG A 93 -1.46 11.35 10.65
C ARG A 93 0.05 11.43 10.84
N GLU A 94 0.62 10.50 11.61
CA GLU A 94 2.01 10.53 12.05
C GLU A 94 2.92 9.63 11.21
N LEU A 95 2.36 8.54 10.66
CA LEU A 95 3.10 7.57 9.83
C LEU A 95 2.75 7.68 8.33
N LYS A 96 2.09 8.77 7.92
CA LYS A 96 1.63 8.97 6.54
C LYS A 96 2.79 9.05 5.55
N VAL A 97 3.85 9.75 5.91
CA VAL A 97 5.05 9.96 5.10
C VAL A 97 6.26 9.61 5.96
N LEU A 98 7.13 8.74 5.43
CA LEU A 98 8.29 8.22 6.14
C LEU A 98 9.56 8.71 5.43
N SER A 99 10.52 9.21 6.21
CA SER A 99 11.87 9.48 5.71
C SER A 99 12.58 8.17 5.35
N ALA A 100 13.64 8.25 4.53
CA ALA A 100 14.48 7.08 4.22
C ALA A 100 15.04 6.42 5.50
N GLU A 101 15.45 7.22 6.47
CA GLU A 101 15.91 6.78 7.79
C GLU A 101 14.83 5.98 8.53
N THR A 102 13.61 6.52 8.63
CA THR A 102 12.48 5.83 9.28
C THR A 102 12.12 4.53 8.56
N LYS A 103 12.09 4.53 7.21
CA LYS A 103 11.83 3.33 6.42
C LYS A 103 12.86 2.24 6.70
N ALA A 104 14.14 2.58 6.79
CA ALA A 104 15.20 1.63 7.10
C ALA A 104 14.98 0.97 8.46
N ILE A 105 14.55 1.72 9.48
CA ILE A 105 14.23 1.16 10.81
C ILE A 105 12.98 0.28 10.74
N PHE A 106 11.94 0.69 10.02
CA PHE A 106 10.71 -0.11 9.89
C PHE A 106 10.99 -1.45 9.20
N ARG A 107 11.87 -1.49 8.19
CA ARG A 107 12.33 -2.74 7.56
C ARG A 107 13.10 -3.63 8.54
N LYS A 108 13.89 -3.06 9.46
CA LYS A 108 14.54 -3.84 10.53
C LYS A 108 13.52 -4.46 11.48
N ILE A 109 12.57 -3.65 11.96
CA ILE A 109 11.47 -4.13 12.81
C ILE A 109 10.68 -5.25 12.12
N TYR A 110 10.41 -5.10 10.81
CA TYR A 110 9.76 -6.15 10.02
C TYR A 110 10.51 -7.48 10.04
N LYS A 111 11.84 -7.45 9.89
CA LYS A 111 12.69 -8.65 9.91
C LYS A 111 12.71 -9.31 11.28
N ASP A 112 12.52 -8.55 12.36
CA ASP A 112 12.51 -9.06 13.73
C ASP A 112 11.14 -9.64 14.18
N ILE A 113 10.05 -9.38 13.42
CA ILE A 113 8.72 -9.91 13.73
C ILE A 113 8.61 -11.36 13.21
N PRO A 114 8.14 -12.32 14.03
CA PRO A 114 7.91 -13.69 13.58
C PRO A 114 7.01 -13.77 12.33
N ALA A 115 7.30 -14.69 11.42
CA ALA A 115 6.58 -14.83 10.15
C ALA A 115 5.08 -15.09 10.34
N GLU A 116 4.70 -15.69 11.46
CA GLU A 116 3.33 -16.02 11.86
C GLU A 116 2.49 -14.78 12.18
N LYS A 117 3.12 -13.67 12.59
CA LYS A 117 2.44 -12.41 12.92
C LYS A 117 2.09 -11.62 11.66
N ARG A 118 1.27 -12.23 10.80
CA ARG A 118 0.92 -11.73 9.46
C ARG A 118 0.29 -10.34 9.49
N ASN A 119 -0.55 -10.05 10.48
CA ASN A 119 -1.17 -8.73 10.63
C ASN A 119 -0.12 -7.65 10.90
N ASP A 120 0.71 -7.82 11.94
CA ASP A 120 1.77 -6.88 12.31
C ASP A 120 2.76 -6.65 11.13
N ARG A 121 3.13 -7.74 10.45
CA ARG A 121 3.96 -7.68 9.22
C ARG A 121 3.25 -6.88 8.12
N GLY A 122 1.98 -7.18 7.85
CA GLY A 122 1.19 -6.50 6.82
C GLY A 122 0.98 -5.02 7.11
N THR A 123 0.84 -4.62 8.38
CA THR A 123 0.80 -3.21 8.80
C THR A 123 2.07 -2.47 8.41
N ILE A 124 3.25 -3.05 8.64
CA ILE A 124 4.52 -2.43 8.24
C ILE A 124 4.63 -2.34 6.72
N VAL A 125 4.26 -3.39 5.99
CA VAL A 125 4.25 -3.38 4.52
C VAL A 125 3.33 -2.29 4.00
N PHE A 126 2.13 -2.14 4.57
CA PHE A 126 1.20 -1.08 4.22
C PHE A 126 1.84 0.31 4.39
N LEU A 127 2.46 0.57 5.54
CA LEU A 127 3.10 1.86 5.82
C LEU A 127 4.26 2.17 4.87
N LEU A 128 5.12 1.18 4.59
CA LEU A 128 6.24 1.32 3.66
C LEU A 128 5.76 1.46 2.20
N GLY A 129 4.70 0.75 1.84
CA GLY A 129 4.13 0.68 0.50
C GLY A 129 3.37 1.94 0.05
N ARG A 130 3.00 2.83 0.98
CA ARG A 130 2.27 4.08 0.65
C ARG A 130 3.10 5.10 -0.12
N ASN A 131 4.42 5.13 0.09
CA ASN A 131 5.30 6.16 -0.46
C ASN A 131 6.53 5.55 -1.13
N LEU A 132 6.34 4.58 -2.02
CA LEU A 132 7.43 4.02 -2.82
C LEU A 132 8.10 5.15 -3.63
N SER A 133 9.37 5.39 -3.35
CA SER A 133 10.13 6.53 -3.88
C SER A 133 11.56 6.17 -4.23
N GLU A 134 12.15 5.18 -3.54
CA GLU A 134 13.55 4.81 -3.69
C GLU A 134 13.69 3.35 -4.14
N PRO A 135 14.80 2.96 -4.79
CA PRO A 135 15.05 1.56 -5.18
C PRO A 135 14.90 0.56 -4.02
N GLU A 136 15.36 0.92 -2.82
CA GLU A 136 15.30 0.06 -1.64
C GLU A 136 13.87 -0.24 -1.18
N ASP A 137 12.90 0.59 -1.58
CA ASP A 137 11.49 0.29 -1.35
C ASP A 137 11.05 -0.92 -2.19
N PHE A 138 11.50 -1.01 -3.43
CA PHE A 138 11.18 -2.10 -4.34
C PHE A 138 11.93 -3.38 -3.97
N ASP A 139 13.17 -3.25 -3.51
CA ASP A 139 13.92 -4.38 -2.96
C ASP A 139 13.19 -4.98 -1.74
N PHE A 140 12.71 -4.13 -0.83
CA PHE A 140 11.89 -4.59 0.29
C PHE A 140 10.61 -5.28 -0.15
N ILE A 141 9.88 -4.70 -1.10
CA ILE A 141 8.66 -5.32 -1.64
C ILE A 141 8.98 -6.68 -2.29
N ASN A 142 10.11 -6.79 -2.98
CA ASN A 142 10.57 -8.06 -3.55
C ASN A 142 10.87 -9.11 -2.45
N GLU A 143 11.54 -8.71 -1.37
CA GLU A 143 11.77 -9.58 -0.21
C GLU A 143 10.44 -10.15 0.33
N VAL A 144 9.43 -9.29 0.50
CA VAL A 144 8.09 -9.69 1.00
C VAL A 144 7.38 -10.64 0.02
N LEU A 145 7.36 -10.32 -1.28
CA LEU A 145 6.73 -11.16 -2.30
C LEU A 145 7.41 -12.53 -2.45
N SER A 146 8.69 -12.61 -2.11
CA SER A 146 9.50 -13.83 -2.17
C SER A 146 9.43 -14.67 -0.88
N GLU A 147 8.68 -14.22 0.14
CA GLU A 147 8.54 -15.01 1.37
C GLU A 147 7.93 -16.38 1.10
N PRO A 148 8.42 -17.43 1.78
CA PRO A 148 7.85 -18.75 1.64
C PRO A 148 6.40 -18.75 2.15
N ARG A 149 5.59 -19.60 1.52
CA ARG A 149 4.22 -19.82 1.96
C ARG A 149 4.20 -20.30 3.41
N CYS A 150 3.49 -19.59 4.26
CA CYS A 150 3.20 -20.03 5.61
C CYS A 150 1.83 -20.68 5.65
N LEU A 151 1.76 -21.90 6.18
CA LEU A 151 0.53 -22.70 6.19
C LEU A 151 -0.21 -22.63 7.52
N SER A 152 0.35 -21.97 8.53
CA SER A 152 -0.21 -21.88 9.87
C SER A 152 -0.02 -20.51 10.48
N LEU A 153 -1.05 -20.00 11.17
CA LEU A 153 -0.95 -18.76 11.95
C LEU A 153 -0.17 -18.94 13.26
N ALA A 154 0.14 -20.18 13.65
CA ALA A 154 0.83 -20.47 14.90
C ALA A 154 2.31 -20.84 14.71
N ASP A 155 2.66 -21.48 13.59
CA ASP A 155 4.04 -21.92 13.29
C ASP A 155 4.23 -22.14 11.78
N CYS A 156 4.96 -21.24 11.13
CA CYS A 156 5.26 -21.31 9.70
C CYS A 156 6.25 -22.44 9.34
N ASN A 157 6.91 -23.07 10.33
CA ASN A 157 7.81 -24.20 10.10
C ASN A 157 7.08 -25.55 10.12
N ARG A 158 5.79 -25.56 10.49
CA ARG A 158 4.97 -26.76 10.37
C ARG A 158 4.74 -27.07 8.90
N ILE A 159 5.41 -28.12 8.43
CA ILE A 159 4.97 -28.85 7.24
C ILE A 159 3.64 -29.48 7.63
N GLU A 160 2.52 -28.93 7.17
CA GLU A 160 1.23 -29.57 7.41
C GLU A 160 1.26 -30.97 6.79
N ALA A 161 1.32 -31.99 7.66
CA ALA A 161 1.42 -33.40 7.26
C ALA A 161 0.09 -33.97 6.73
N GLY A 162 -0.94 -33.15 6.56
CA GLY A 162 -2.26 -33.56 6.10
C GLY A 162 -2.52 -33.01 4.71
N GLY A 163 -2.58 -33.90 3.72
CA GLY A 163 -3.00 -33.55 2.37
C GLY A 163 -4.28 -32.71 2.39
N LEU A 164 -4.28 -31.65 1.59
CA LEU A 164 -5.48 -30.94 1.19
C LEU A 164 -6.44 -31.95 0.55
N ASN A 165 -7.33 -32.52 1.37
CA ASN A 165 -8.54 -33.15 0.88
C ASN A 165 -9.34 -32.03 0.22
N LYS A 166 -9.29 -31.99 -1.12
CA LYS A 166 -9.91 -31.03 -2.06
C LYS A 166 -11.43 -30.83 -1.94
N GLU A 167 -12.08 -31.30 -0.88
CA GLU A 167 -13.55 -31.35 -0.80
C GLU A 167 -14.17 -30.31 0.16
N HIS A 168 -13.38 -29.44 0.80
CA HIS A 168 -13.88 -28.34 1.64
C HIS A 168 -13.25 -26.96 1.29
N ASP A 169 -13.04 -26.70 -0.01
CA ASP A 169 -12.26 -25.55 -0.51
C ASP A 169 -12.98 -24.18 -0.46
N GLU A 170 -14.30 -24.10 -0.34
CA GLU A 170 -15.00 -22.80 -0.45
C GLU A 170 -14.93 -21.94 0.83
N HIS A 171 -14.78 -22.54 2.02
CA HIS A 171 -14.64 -21.79 3.27
C HIS A 171 -13.18 -21.48 3.65
N GLN A 172 -12.20 -22.03 2.93
CA GLN A 172 -10.77 -21.80 3.19
C GLN A 172 -10.21 -20.54 2.52
N GLY A 173 -10.96 -19.92 1.59
CA GLY A 173 -10.51 -18.73 0.87
C GLY A 173 -10.11 -17.56 1.79
N GLY A 174 -10.87 -17.31 2.87
CA GLY A 174 -10.55 -16.26 3.85
C GLY A 174 -9.30 -16.55 4.69
N PHE A 175 -9.04 -17.83 4.98
CA PHE A 175 -7.88 -18.26 5.77
C PHE A 175 -6.59 -18.09 4.96
N ASN A 176 -6.61 -18.48 3.67
CA ASN A 176 -5.45 -18.33 2.80
C ASN A 176 -5.08 -16.86 2.55
N VAL A 177 -6.08 -15.98 2.41
CA VAL A 177 -5.85 -14.52 2.28
C VAL A 177 -5.14 -13.97 3.51
N SER A 178 -5.50 -14.43 4.71
CA SER A 178 -4.87 -14.01 5.95
C SER A 178 -3.40 -14.46 6.03
N LEU A 179 -3.10 -15.68 5.57
CA LEU A 179 -1.73 -16.23 5.51
C LEU A 179 -0.83 -15.50 4.50
N ALA A 180 -1.41 -14.97 3.42
CA ALA A 180 -0.71 -14.23 2.37
C ALA A 180 -0.79 -12.70 2.55
N TYR A 181 -1.31 -12.21 3.68
CA TYR A 181 -1.67 -10.80 3.84
C TYR A 181 -0.53 -9.82 3.53
N PRO A 182 0.71 -9.97 4.04
CA PRO A 182 1.82 -9.09 3.68
C PRO A 182 2.11 -9.04 2.17
N GLN A 183 2.04 -10.17 1.47
CA GLN A 183 2.25 -10.27 0.02
C GLN A 183 1.13 -9.57 -0.77
N LEU A 184 -0.12 -9.75 -0.35
CA LEU A 184 -1.26 -9.10 -1.00
C LEU A 184 -1.23 -7.57 -0.81
N VAL A 185 -0.87 -7.10 0.39
CA VAL A 185 -0.66 -5.66 0.65
C VAL A 185 0.50 -5.11 -0.19
N SER A 186 1.55 -5.89 -0.41
CA SER A 186 2.67 -5.52 -1.30
C SER A 186 2.20 -5.30 -2.73
N LEU A 187 1.40 -6.22 -3.29
CA LEU A 187 0.82 -6.08 -4.62
C LEU A 187 -0.12 -4.88 -4.74
N HIS A 188 -0.95 -4.62 -3.73
CA HIS A 188 -1.78 -3.40 -3.68
C HIS A 188 -0.92 -2.12 -3.70
N SER A 189 0.19 -2.11 -2.99
CA SER A 189 1.11 -0.96 -2.95
C SER A 189 1.73 -0.69 -4.32
N LEU A 190 2.20 -1.74 -5.00
CA LEU A 190 2.71 -1.64 -6.38
C LEU A 190 1.65 -1.14 -7.36
N ALA A 191 0.43 -1.69 -7.29
CA ALA A 191 -0.66 -1.26 -8.15
C ALA A 191 -1.02 0.22 -7.94
N ASN A 192 -1.07 0.68 -6.69
CA ASN A 192 -1.35 2.08 -6.37
C ASN A 192 -0.22 3.01 -6.84
N PHE A 193 1.04 2.60 -6.70
CA PHE A 193 2.18 3.34 -7.22
C PHE A 193 2.08 3.55 -8.74
N LEU A 194 1.69 2.51 -9.48
CA LEU A 194 1.55 2.58 -10.95
C LEU A 194 0.37 3.43 -11.42
N LYS A 195 -0.68 3.63 -10.61
CA LYS A 195 -1.79 4.55 -10.96
C LYS A 195 -1.33 6.00 -11.11
N GLY A 196 -0.30 6.40 -10.37
CA GLY A 196 0.21 7.78 -10.39
C GLY A 196 1.43 8.00 -11.29
N LYS A 197 2.07 6.94 -11.81
CA LYS A 197 3.35 7.01 -12.52
C LYS A 197 3.41 6.03 -13.68
N THR A 198 3.44 6.55 -14.90
CA THR A 198 3.36 5.71 -16.12
C THR A 198 4.73 5.28 -16.66
N ASN A 199 5.80 6.04 -16.40
CA ASN A 199 7.11 5.82 -17.00
C ASN A 199 8.27 6.08 -16.03
N GLY A 200 9.35 5.32 -16.18
CA GLY A 200 10.62 5.52 -15.46
C GLY A 200 11.15 4.24 -14.80
N PRO A 201 12.41 4.25 -14.30
CA PRO A 201 13.06 3.05 -13.77
C PRO A 201 12.27 2.37 -12.64
N LEU A 202 11.68 3.15 -11.74
CA LEU A 202 10.89 2.62 -10.62
C LEU A 202 9.53 2.05 -11.08
N SER A 203 8.91 2.63 -12.11
CA SER A 203 7.69 2.06 -12.71
C SER A 203 8.01 0.72 -13.38
N GLU A 204 9.15 0.60 -14.07
CA GLU A 204 9.58 -0.68 -14.64
C GLU A 204 9.93 -1.71 -13.55
N ALA A 205 10.59 -1.28 -12.46
CA ALA A 205 10.80 -2.14 -11.29
C ALA A 205 9.48 -2.68 -10.72
N ALA A 206 8.48 -1.82 -10.53
CA ALA A 206 7.16 -2.22 -10.06
C ALA A 206 6.48 -3.23 -11.00
N LYS A 207 6.49 -2.97 -12.32
CA LYS A 207 5.93 -3.87 -13.34
C LYS A 207 6.63 -5.23 -13.32
N ASN A 208 7.96 -5.24 -13.20
CA ASN A 208 8.75 -6.47 -13.14
C ASN A 208 8.42 -7.30 -11.90
N LEU A 209 8.23 -6.66 -10.74
CA LEU A 209 7.83 -7.36 -9.51
C LEU A 209 6.42 -7.98 -9.64
N ILE A 210 5.46 -7.24 -10.22
CA ILE A 210 4.12 -7.78 -10.51
C ILE A 210 4.22 -8.97 -11.46
N ALA A 211 5.00 -8.87 -12.54
CA ALA A 211 5.19 -9.96 -13.50
C ALA A 211 5.86 -11.20 -12.89
N GLN A 212 6.78 -11.03 -11.94
CA GLN A 212 7.37 -12.14 -11.19
C GLN A 212 6.34 -12.79 -10.26
N ALA A 213 5.54 -11.97 -9.57
CA ALA A 213 4.54 -12.46 -8.63
C ALA A 213 3.42 -13.30 -9.27
N THR A 214 3.19 -13.21 -10.58
CA THR A 214 2.25 -14.11 -11.30
C THR A 214 2.67 -15.59 -11.25
N HIS A 215 3.95 -15.85 -10.95
CA HIS A 215 4.51 -17.19 -10.80
C HIS A 215 4.68 -17.60 -9.32
N SER A 216 4.04 -16.88 -8.38
CA SER A 216 4.08 -17.21 -6.95
C SER A 216 3.53 -18.62 -6.69
N ASN A 217 4.12 -19.33 -5.74
CA ASN A 217 3.59 -20.59 -5.22
C ASN A 217 2.40 -20.41 -4.26
N ILE A 218 2.00 -19.16 -3.98
CA ILE A 218 0.81 -18.79 -3.21
C ILE A 218 -0.28 -18.41 -4.23
N PRO A 219 -1.34 -19.24 -4.42
CA PRO A 219 -2.34 -19.03 -5.48
C PRO A 219 -3.00 -17.65 -5.46
N GLU A 220 -3.33 -17.14 -4.27
CA GLU A 220 -3.97 -15.83 -4.09
C GLU A 220 -3.07 -14.68 -4.55
N VAL A 221 -1.76 -14.79 -4.32
CA VAL A 221 -0.75 -13.81 -4.76
C VAL A 221 -0.61 -13.85 -6.27
N ALA A 222 -0.48 -15.04 -6.86
CA ALA A 222 -0.39 -15.22 -8.31
C ALA A 222 -1.62 -14.68 -9.04
N GLN A 223 -2.81 -15.00 -8.54
CA GLN A 223 -4.08 -14.53 -9.10
C GLN A 223 -4.20 -13.00 -9.02
N MET A 224 -3.86 -12.41 -7.88
CA MET A 224 -3.91 -10.96 -7.72
C MET A 224 -2.90 -10.25 -8.63
N ALA A 225 -1.69 -10.78 -8.75
CA ALA A 225 -0.65 -10.25 -9.64
C ALA A 225 -1.10 -10.28 -11.11
N ASP A 226 -1.66 -11.40 -11.57
CA ASP A 226 -2.20 -11.54 -12.94
C ASP A 226 -3.34 -10.52 -13.20
N ASN A 227 -4.25 -10.35 -12.24
CA ASN A 227 -5.31 -9.35 -12.33
C ASN A 227 -4.76 -7.92 -12.46
N ILE A 228 -3.74 -7.57 -11.68
CA ILE A 228 -3.08 -6.26 -11.77
C ILE A 228 -2.37 -6.12 -13.11
N GLN A 229 -1.64 -7.15 -13.57
CA GLN A 229 -0.91 -7.14 -14.83
C GLN A 229 -1.84 -6.88 -16.03
N LYS A 230 -3.04 -7.48 -16.01
CA LYS A 230 -4.08 -7.25 -17.02
C LYS A 230 -4.65 -5.83 -16.96
N GLN A 231 -4.71 -5.20 -15.79
CA GLN A 231 -5.21 -3.82 -15.65
C GLN A 231 -4.21 -2.80 -16.16
N ILE A 232 -2.91 -2.99 -15.91
CA ILE A 232 -1.85 -2.07 -16.34
C ILE A 232 -1.53 -2.17 -17.84
N SER A 233 -1.96 -3.25 -18.50
CA SER A 233 -1.73 -3.48 -19.94
C SER A 233 -2.85 -2.93 -20.83
N LYS A 234 -3.93 -2.41 -20.24
CA LYS A 234 -5.05 -1.78 -20.94
C LYS A 234 -4.84 -0.28 -21.06
#